data_AF-A0A2G1YKP3-F1
#
_entry.id   AF-A0A2G1YKP3-F1
#
_cell.length_a   1.000
_cell.length_b   1.000
_cell.length_c   1.000
_cell.angle_alpha   90.00
_cell.angle_beta   90.00
_cell.angle_gamma   90.00
#
_symmetry.space_group_name_H-M   'P 1'
#
loop_
_entity.id
_entity.type
_entity.pdbx_description
1 polymer ?
#
loop_
_entity_poly.entity_id
_entity_poly.type
_entity_poly.pdbx_seq_one_letter_code
_entity_poly.pdbx_strand_id
1 'polypeptide(L)'
;MILLIFLAAVTQAPSTPSIYPADKDCQDYGYGSPVAMAECFTAQSDVWDRRLNEEYHAALRRAEIEPRQLRASQRLWLQYRDVNCAAYSTVKGSIAKILAGRCSRDLTRDRTLDLHEMVRTG
;
A
#
# COMPACT_ATOMS: atom_id res chain seq x y z
N MET A 1 -1.51 12.61 49.07
CA MET A 1 -1.01 12.63 47.69
C MET A 1 -1.64 11.43 46.97
N ILE A 2 -2.85 11.61 46.42
CA ILE A 2 -3.60 10.54 45.74
C ILE A 2 -3.28 10.66 44.26
N LEU A 3 -2.63 9.63 43.71
CA LEU A 3 -2.22 9.57 42.31
C LEU A 3 -3.45 9.20 41.46
N LEU A 4 -4.05 10.18 40.80
CA LEU A 4 -5.12 9.98 39.82
C LEU A 4 -4.52 9.40 38.53
N ILE A 5 -4.68 8.10 38.31
CA ILE A 5 -4.39 7.45 37.03
C ILE A 5 -5.56 7.77 36.10
N PHE A 6 -5.38 8.71 35.18
CA PHE A 6 -6.31 8.91 34.07
C PHE A 6 -6.18 7.71 33.13
N LEU A 7 -7.18 6.82 33.11
CA LEU A 7 -7.39 5.88 32.01
C LEU A 7 -7.72 6.70 30.76
N ALA A 8 -6.73 6.99 29.92
CA ALA A 8 -7.00 7.40 28.55
C ALA A 8 -7.57 6.18 27.82
N ALA A 9 -8.89 6.15 27.59
CA ALA A 9 -9.50 5.19 26.69
C ALA A 9 -8.86 5.38 25.31
N VAL A 10 -8.07 4.42 24.85
CA VAL A 10 -7.53 4.40 23.49
C VAL A 10 -8.71 4.19 22.55
N THR A 11 -9.29 5.29 22.07
CA THR A 11 -10.25 5.26 20.97
C THR A 11 -9.50 4.79 19.73
N GLN A 12 -9.60 3.50 19.40
CA GLN A 12 -9.16 3.01 18.11
C GLN A 12 -10.00 3.72 17.05
N ALA A 13 -9.34 4.50 16.18
CA ALA A 13 -10.00 5.07 15.03
C ALA A 13 -10.59 3.92 14.19
N PRO A 14 -11.83 4.03 13.71
CA PRO A 14 -12.41 3.01 12.85
C PRO A 14 -11.54 2.89 11.59
N SER A 15 -10.90 1.73 11.41
CA SER A 15 -10.27 1.42 10.13
C SER A 15 -11.38 1.19 9.12
N THR A 16 -11.51 2.06 8.13
CA THR A 16 -12.44 1.82 7.01
C THR A 16 -12.10 0.48 6.38
N PRO A 17 -13.03 -0.50 6.35
CA PRO A 17 -12.76 -1.78 5.72
C PRO A 17 -12.37 -1.56 4.26
N SER A 18 -11.24 -2.13 3.83
CA SER A 18 -10.84 -2.12 2.42
C SER A 18 -11.92 -2.81 1.59
N ILE A 19 -12.37 -2.16 0.51
CA ILE A 19 -13.33 -2.74 -0.45
C ILE A 19 -12.75 -3.93 -1.22
N TYR A 20 -11.42 -4.03 -1.26
CA TYR A 20 -10.71 -5.11 -1.90
C TYR A 20 -10.46 -6.25 -0.91
N PRO A 21 -10.50 -7.52 -1.39
CA PRO A 21 -10.21 -8.66 -0.55
C PRO A 21 -8.77 -8.59 -0.03
N ALA A 22 -8.59 -9.09 1.19
CA ALA A 22 -7.27 -9.24 1.79
C ALA A 22 -6.38 -10.14 0.93
N ASP A 23 -5.10 -9.82 0.90
CA ASP A 23 -4.11 -10.66 0.24
C ASP A 23 -3.94 -11.97 0.99
N LYS A 24 -3.57 -13.02 0.25
CA LYS A 24 -3.12 -14.28 0.87
C LYS A 24 -1.80 -14.04 1.60
N ASP A 25 -1.58 -14.79 2.68
CA ASP A 25 -0.29 -14.73 3.35
C ASP A 25 0.82 -15.33 2.46
N CYS A 26 1.93 -14.60 2.33
CA CYS A 26 3.11 -15.06 1.61
C CYS A 26 4.09 -15.83 2.51
N GLN A 27 3.85 -15.93 3.82
CA GLN A 27 4.82 -16.45 4.79
C GLN A 27 5.22 -17.92 4.54
N ASP A 28 4.30 -18.75 4.06
CA ASP A 28 4.54 -20.17 3.75
C ASP A 28 4.67 -20.44 2.23
N TYR A 29 4.76 -19.40 1.40
CA TYR A 29 4.75 -19.57 -0.06
C TYR A 29 6.00 -20.34 -0.53
N GLY A 30 5.80 -21.37 -1.37
CA GLY A 30 6.88 -22.23 -1.86
C GLY A 30 7.72 -22.87 -0.75
N TYR A 31 7.07 -23.35 0.32
CA TYR A 31 7.70 -23.98 1.50
C TYR A 31 8.62 -23.03 2.29
N GLY A 32 8.29 -21.72 2.33
CA GLY A 32 9.06 -20.71 3.07
C GLY A 32 10.37 -20.31 2.40
N SER A 33 10.55 -20.63 1.10
CA SER A 33 11.70 -20.18 0.33
C SER A 33 11.68 -18.66 0.18
N PRO A 34 12.78 -17.94 0.52
CA PRO A 34 12.85 -16.48 0.36
C PRO A 34 12.56 -16.00 -1.07
N VAL A 35 12.89 -16.82 -2.07
CA VAL A 35 12.62 -16.51 -3.48
C VAL A 35 11.11 -16.59 -3.75
N ALA A 36 10.48 -17.69 -3.34
CA ALA A 36 9.03 -17.88 -3.53
C ALA A 36 8.20 -16.85 -2.75
N MET A 37 8.65 -16.46 -1.55
CA MET A 37 8.03 -15.38 -0.79
C MET A 37 8.13 -14.04 -1.53
N ALA A 38 9.30 -13.70 -2.09
CA ALA A 38 9.47 -12.47 -2.87
C ALA A 38 8.60 -12.48 -4.14
N GLU A 39 8.52 -13.61 -4.85
CA GLU A 39 7.64 -13.79 -6.01
C GLU A 39 6.15 -13.63 -5.65
N CYS A 40 5.74 -14.15 -4.49
CA CYS A 40 4.39 -13.94 -3.97
C CYS A 40 4.07 -12.45 -3.78
N PHE A 41 4.97 -11.68 -3.16
CA PHE A 41 4.77 -10.24 -3.01
C PHE A 41 4.76 -9.48 -4.33
N THR A 42 5.62 -9.85 -5.29
CA THR A 42 5.58 -9.28 -6.64
C THR A 42 4.23 -9.53 -7.30
N ALA A 43 3.74 -10.78 -7.28
CA ALA A 43 2.44 -11.12 -7.86
C ALA A 43 1.27 -10.37 -7.20
N GLN A 44 1.33 -10.17 -5.88
CA GLN A 44 0.35 -9.34 -5.17
C GLN A 44 0.47 -7.86 -5.58
N SER A 45 1.69 -7.34 -5.73
CA SER A 45 1.91 -5.98 -6.23
C SER A 45 1.28 -5.77 -7.61
N ASP A 46 1.36 -6.76 -8.52
CA ASP A 46 0.72 -6.69 -9.84
C ASP A 46 -0.82 -6.67 -9.75
N VAL A 47 -1.40 -7.41 -8.80
CA VAL A 47 -2.84 -7.36 -8.52
C VAL A 47 -3.24 -5.97 -8.04
N TRP A 48 -2.49 -5.39 -7.11
CA TRP A 48 -2.74 -4.04 -6.61
C TRP A 48 -2.51 -2.96 -7.67
N ASP A 49 -1.54 -3.12 -8.56
CA ASP A 49 -1.28 -2.16 -9.62
C ASP A 49 -2.45 -2.08 -10.61
N ARG A 50 -3.09 -3.22 -10.94
CA ARG A 50 -4.34 -3.21 -11.71
C ARG A 50 -5.44 -2.41 -11.03
N ARG A 51 -5.66 -2.67 -9.73
CA ARG A 51 -6.67 -1.94 -8.92
C ARG A 51 -6.35 -0.44 -8.83
N LEU A 52 -5.08 -0.10 -8.64
CA LEU A 52 -4.61 1.28 -8.62
C LEU A 52 -4.94 2.00 -9.93
N ASN A 53 -4.70 1.36 -11.07
CA ASN A 53 -5.02 1.95 -12.36
C ASN A 53 -6.53 2.16 -12.54
N GLU A 54 -7.35 1.21 -12.10
CA GLU A 54 -8.82 1.35 -12.10
C GLU A 54 -9.27 2.58 -11.30
N GLU A 55 -8.79 2.72 -10.05
CA GLU A 55 -9.15 3.84 -9.17
C GLU A 55 -8.57 5.17 -9.65
N TYR A 56 -7.35 5.17 -10.20
CA TYR A 56 -6.74 6.34 -10.81
C TYR A 56 -7.58 6.87 -11.98
N HIS A 57 -8.06 5.98 -12.85
CA HIS A 57 -8.93 6.36 -13.95
C HIS A 57 -10.31 6.81 -13.47
N ALA A 58 -10.85 6.22 -12.41
CA ALA A 58 -12.09 6.67 -11.79
C ALA A 58 -11.96 8.07 -11.18
N ALA A 59 -10.88 8.33 -10.42
CA ALA A 59 -10.59 9.62 -9.83
C ALA A 59 -10.42 10.72 -10.88
N LEU A 60 -9.78 10.42 -12.02
CA LEU A 60 -9.65 11.36 -13.14
C LEU A 60 -10.98 11.76 -13.81
N ARG A 61 -12.07 11.01 -13.59
CA ARG A 61 -13.40 11.33 -14.12
C ARG A 61 -14.24 12.17 -13.16
N ARG A 62 -13.82 12.35 -11.91
CA ARG A 62 -14.50 13.19 -10.92
C ARG A 62 -14.40 14.66 -11.33
N ALA A 63 -15.52 15.38 -11.28
CA ALA A 63 -15.56 16.80 -11.65
C ALA A 63 -14.82 17.69 -10.63
N GLU A 64 -14.74 17.24 -9.39
CA GLU A 64 -14.16 17.95 -8.24
C GLU A 64 -12.64 17.79 -8.17
N ILE A 65 -12.08 16.82 -8.90
CA ILE A 65 -10.66 16.52 -8.91
C ILE A 65 -10.01 17.20 -10.10
N GLU A 66 -9.05 18.09 -9.84
CA GLU A 66 -8.27 18.71 -10.92
C GLU A 66 -7.29 17.66 -11.53
N PRO A 67 -7.40 17.34 -12.83
CA PRO A 67 -6.64 16.24 -13.44
C PRO A 67 -5.12 16.46 -13.50
N ARG A 68 -4.65 17.70 -13.67
CA ARG A 68 -3.22 18.04 -13.69
C ARG A 68 -2.59 17.81 -12.32
N GLN A 69 -3.27 18.15 -11.24
CA GLN A 69 -2.83 17.93 -9.86
C GLN A 69 -2.75 16.42 -9.56
N LEU A 70 -3.78 15.66 -9.92
CA LEU A 70 -3.79 14.21 -9.71
C LEU A 70 -2.69 13.51 -10.51
N ARG A 71 -2.48 13.87 -11.79
CA ARG A 71 -1.39 13.34 -12.62
C ARG A 71 -0.01 13.66 -12.02
N ALA A 72 0.18 14.88 -11.52
CA ALA A 72 1.44 15.28 -10.89
C ALA A 72 1.69 14.47 -9.60
N SER A 73 0.68 14.37 -8.73
CA SER A 73 0.73 13.55 -7.51
C SER A 73 1.05 12.09 -7.83
N GLN A 74 0.39 11.50 -8.83
CA GLN A 74 0.61 10.10 -9.21
C GLN A 74 2.04 9.83 -9.69
N ARG A 75 2.62 10.73 -10.50
CA ARG A 75 4.02 10.61 -10.98
C ARG A 75 5.04 10.74 -9.87
N LEU A 76 4.80 11.63 -8.91
CA LEU A 76 5.67 11.80 -7.74
C LEU A 76 5.56 10.58 -6.82
N TRP A 77 4.36 10.05 -6.63
CA TRP A 77 4.14 8.83 -5.87
C TRP A 77 4.87 7.63 -6.48
N LEU A 78 4.83 7.45 -7.82
CA LEU A 78 5.58 6.39 -8.49
C LEU A 78 7.08 6.49 -8.22
N GLN A 79 7.66 7.69 -8.36
CA GLN A 79 9.06 7.94 -8.05
C GLN A 79 9.39 7.61 -6.60
N TYR A 80 8.56 8.07 -5.65
CA TYR A 80 8.72 7.77 -4.23
C TYR A 80 8.67 6.26 -3.97
N ARG A 81 7.67 5.54 -4.49
CA ARG A 81 7.54 4.09 -4.33
C ARG A 81 8.80 3.40 -4.81
N ASP A 82 9.24 3.71 -6.02
CA ASP A 82 10.33 3.00 -6.67
C ASP A 82 11.65 3.23 -5.91
N VAL A 83 11.97 4.47 -5.53
CA VAL A 83 13.21 4.76 -4.77
C VAL A 83 13.14 4.25 -3.32
N ASN A 84 11.98 4.38 -2.66
CA ASN A 84 11.79 3.91 -1.29
C ASN A 84 11.90 2.39 -1.21
N CYS A 85 11.28 1.67 -2.14
CA CYS A 85 11.33 0.22 -2.15
C CYS A 85 12.70 -0.32 -2.61
N ALA A 86 13.41 0.40 -3.48
CA ALA A 86 14.80 0.08 -3.83
C ALA A 86 15.75 0.15 -2.63
N ALA A 87 15.48 0.99 -1.63
CA ALA A 87 16.29 1.06 -0.41
C ALA A 87 16.34 -0.28 0.35
N TYR A 88 15.25 -1.06 0.34
CA TYR A 88 15.22 -2.38 0.96
C TYR A 88 16.14 -3.40 0.26
N SER A 89 16.42 -3.21 -1.03
CA SER A 89 17.38 -4.03 -1.78
C SER A 89 18.84 -3.82 -1.32
N THR A 90 19.11 -2.79 -0.51
CA THR A 90 20.44 -2.54 0.09
C THR A 90 20.67 -3.34 1.38
N VAL A 91 19.61 -3.93 1.95
CA VAL A 91 19.72 -4.80 3.13
C VAL A 91 20.50 -6.06 2.77
N LYS A 92 21.30 -6.58 3.71
CA LYS A 92 22.08 -7.82 3.49
C LYS A 92 21.20 -9.07 3.59
N GLY A 93 21.51 -10.07 2.78
CA GLY A 93 20.90 -11.41 2.83
C GLY A 93 19.67 -11.57 1.95
N SER A 94 19.13 -12.79 1.91
CA SER A 94 18.01 -13.18 1.04
C SER A 94 16.69 -12.45 1.37
N ILE A 95 16.58 -11.89 2.58
CA ILE A 95 15.41 -11.13 3.04
C ILE A 95 15.21 -9.82 2.26
N ALA A 96 16.26 -9.24 1.67
CA ALA A 96 16.21 -7.97 0.96
C ALA A 96 15.13 -7.95 -0.14
N LYS A 97 15.04 -9.04 -0.92
CA LYS A 97 14.02 -9.18 -1.98
C LYS A 97 12.60 -9.28 -1.43
N ILE A 98 12.42 -9.96 -0.30
CA ILE A 98 11.12 -10.08 0.38
C ILE A 98 10.66 -8.70 0.84
N LEU A 99 11.57 -7.92 1.45
CA LEU A 99 11.27 -6.58 1.95
C LEU A 99 10.95 -5.60 0.81
N ALA A 100 11.74 -5.64 -0.27
CA ALA A 100 11.48 -4.81 -1.45
C ALA A 100 10.12 -5.14 -2.09
N GLY A 101 9.82 -6.44 -2.30
CA GLY A 101 8.53 -6.87 -2.84
C GLY A 101 7.35 -6.48 -1.95
N ARG A 102 7.48 -6.71 -0.63
CA ARG A 102 6.46 -6.31 0.35
C ARG A 102 6.21 -4.80 0.32
N CYS A 103 7.28 -3.99 0.28
CA CYS A 103 7.19 -2.54 0.18
C CYS A 103 6.39 -2.11 -1.06
N SER A 104 6.73 -2.64 -2.23
CA SER A 104 6.04 -2.29 -3.48
C SER A 104 4.56 -2.65 -3.41
N ARG A 105 4.24 -3.83 -2.87
CA ARG A 105 2.86 -4.28 -2.64
C ARG A 105 2.12 -3.33 -1.71
N ASP A 106 2.66 -3.07 -0.52
CA ASP A 106 1.99 -2.26 0.51
C ASP A 106 1.76 -0.82 0.04
N LEU A 107 2.77 -0.16 -0.54
CA LEU A 107 2.60 1.20 -1.05
C LEU A 107 1.60 1.28 -2.20
N THR A 108 1.56 0.27 -3.07
CA THR A 108 0.59 0.21 -4.18
C THR A 108 -0.83 0.04 -3.64
N ARG A 109 -1.04 -0.85 -2.66
CA ARG A 109 -2.32 -0.99 -1.95
C ARG A 109 -2.77 0.32 -1.35
N ASP A 110 -1.91 0.96 -0.56
CA ASP A 110 -2.28 2.16 0.19
C ASP A 110 -2.64 3.31 -0.77
N ARG A 111 -1.94 3.44 -1.90
CA ARG A 111 -2.32 4.40 -2.95
C ARG A 111 -3.63 4.05 -3.63
N THR A 112 -3.92 2.77 -3.89
CA THR A 112 -5.23 2.35 -4.39
C THR A 112 -6.35 2.82 -3.45
N LEU A 113 -6.17 2.64 -2.14
CA LEU A 113 -7.18 3.03 -1.14
C LEU A 113 -7.34 4.56 -1.02
N ASP A 114 -6.25 5.31 -1.12
CA ASP A 114 -6.28 6.78 -1.18
C ASP A 114 -7.05 7.28 -2.41
N LEU A 115 -6.79 6.71 -3.59
CA LEU A 115 -7.52 7.02 -4.82
C LEU A 115 -9.02 6.64 -4.71
N HIS A 116 -9.32 5.49 -4.11
CA HIS A 116 -10.69 5.06 -3.86
C HIS A 116 -11.44 6.06 -2.96
N GLU A 117 -10.79 6.60 -1.93
CA GLU A 117 -11.39 7.61 -1.07
C GLU A 117 -11.68 8.89 -1.87
N MET A 118 -10.74 9.36 -2.71
CA MET A 118 -10.98 10.50 -3.61
C MET A 118 -12.19 10.29 -4.53
N VAL A 119 -12.43 9.05 -4.97
CA VAL A 119 -13.61 8.69 -5.78
C VAL A 119 -14.90 8.77 -4.97
N ARG A 120 -14.88 8.34 -3.70
CA ARG A 120 -16.04 8.32 -2.79
C ARG A 120 -16.41 9.67 -2.19
N THR A 121 -15.45 10.54 -1.92
CA THR A 121 -15.68 11.81 -1.21
C THR A 121 -16.00 13.00 -2.11
N GLY A 122 -16.02 12.80 -3.43
CA GLY A 122 -16.46 13.80 -4.38
C GLY A 122 -17.97 13.89 -4.48
#